data_AF-A0A931DY35-F1
#
_entry.id   AF-A0A931DY35-F1
#
_cell.length_a   1.000
_cell.length_b   1.000
_cell.length_c   1.000
_cell.angle_alpha   90.00
_cell.angle_beta   90.00
_cell.angle_gamma   90.00
#
_symmetry.space_group_name_H-M   'P 1'
#
loop_
_entity.id
_entity.type
_entity.pdbx_description
1 polymer ?
#
loop_
_entity_poly.entity_id
_entity_poly.type
_entity_poly.pdbx_seq_one_letter_code
_entity_poly.pdbx_strand_id
1 'polypeptide(L)'
;MAEYTVGDNVLWQRLGRTDEDDSEVVQLLSTGLRKDLKNWNSVFDMISATGFKFSSDEVELQHRIDAFLLSARVQRELGPSIEIWCAAGGGDNFFGAGGRHPVPGAWYPQILVRTAEAGTALFDWAPRAKSPVTAEQVHLRPSTATKLAEWRSQMLHATMPEQIGGLAHMEARAIGLEVTAEVQQDIGIGSNALFFGGGNPQAS
;
A
#
# COMPACT_ATOMS: atom_id res chain seq x y z
N MET A 1 -2.97 16.22 -3.52
CA MET A 1 -2.20 15.19 -2.81
C MET A 1 -1.48 15.90 -1.70
N ALA A 2 -1.68 15.45 -0.47
CA ALA A 2 -0.92 15.91 0.70
C ALA A 2 -0.05 14.73 1.10
N GLU A 3 1.24 14.95 1.28
CA GLU A 3 2.19 13.92 1.69
C GLU A 3 2.08 13.76 3.21
N TYR A 4 1.72 12.58 3.70
CA TYR A 4 1.50 12.38 5.13
C TYR A 4 2.63 11.60 5.74
N THR A 5 3.43 12.32 6.51
CA THR A 5 4.62 11.80 7.13
C THR A 5 4.37 11.54 8.61
N VAL A 6 4.84 10.42 9.13
CA VAL A 6 5.09 10.30 10.57
C VAL A 6 6.53 10.78 10.75
N GLY A 7 6.74 12.10 10.78
CA GLY A 7 8.07 12.70 10.62
C GLY A 7 8.28 13.23 9.20
N ASP A 8 9.31 12.77 8.46
CA ASP A 8 9.56 13.16 7.05
C ASP A 8 9.23 12.05 6.03
N ASN A 9 8.64 10.90 6.43
CA ASN A 9 8.45 9.76 5.51
C ASN A 9 7.04 9.12 5.55
N VAL A 10 6.54 8.82 4.35
CA VAL A 10 5.11 8.65 4.01
C VAL A 10 4.75 7.16 3.90
N LEU A 11 4.23 6.57 4.99
CA LEU A 11 3.68 5.21 4.97
C LEU A 11 2.29 5.15 4.30
N TRP A 12 1.58 6.29 4.24
CA TRP A 12 0.14 6.36 3.99
C TRP A 12 -0.31 7.76 3.59
N GLN A 13 -1.52 7.87 3.02
CA GLN A 13 -2.15 9.07 2.47
C GLN A 13 -3.64 8.85 2.49
N ARG A 14 -4.32 9.83 3.06
CA ARG A 14 -5.77 9.95 3.08
C ARG A 14 -6.24 10.50 1.73
N LEU A 15 -7.14 9.77 1.07
CA LEU A 15 -7.94 10.32 -0.03
C LEU A 15 -9.13 11.11 0.57
N GLY A 16 -9.05 12.46 0.52
CA GLY A 16 -10.14 13.35 0.95
C GLY A 16 -9.65 14.60 1.68
N ARG A 17 -10.22 15.76 1.36
CA ARG A 17 -9.95 17.07 1.97
C ARG A 17 -10.78 17.24 3.25
N THR A 18 -10.14 17.25 4.42
CA THR A 18 -10.57 18.12 5.53
C THR A 18 -9.33 18.84 6.04
N ASP A 19 -9.46 20.13 6.36
CA ASP A 19 -8.37 21.02 6.81
C ASP A 19 -7.91 20.69 8.26
N GLU A 20 -7.96 19.42 8.67
CA GLU A 20 -7.60 18.94 10.01
C GLU A 20 -6.10 18.60 10.04
N ASP A 21 -5.42 18.96 11.13
CA ASP A 21 -3.99 18.70 11.31
C ASP A 21 -3.76 17.18 11.48
N ASP A 22 -2.97 16.58 10.61
CA ASP A 22 -2.74 15.13 10.53
C ASP A 22 -2.12 14.54 11.80
N SER A 23 -1.47 15.38 12.60
CA SER A 23 -0.99 15.01 13.93
C SER A 23 -2.15 14.58 14.85
N GLU A 24 -3.36 15.11 14.65
CA GLU A 24 -4.57 14.76 15.40
C GLU A 24 -5.11 13.38 15.01
N VAL A 25 -5.05 13.01 13.73
CA VAL A 25 -5.48 11.68 13.25
C VAL A 25 -4.58 10.57 13.81
N VAL A 26 -3.27 10.82 13.89
CA VAL A 26 -2.32 9.89 14.54
C VAL A 26 -2.62 9.73 16.05
N GLN A 27 -3.14 10.76 16.71
CA GLN A 27 -3.57 10.64 18.11
C GLN A 27 -4.77 9.70 18.28
N LEU A 28 -5.56 9.47 17.23
CA LEU A 28 -6.68 8.52 17.27
C LEU A 28 -6.22 7.05 17.30
N LEU A 29 -4.99 6.77 16.86
CA LEU A 29 -4.45 5.42 16.88
C LEU A 29 -4.16 4.93 18.30
N SER A 30 -4.11 3.61 18.47
CA SER A 30 -3.68 2.98 19.71
C SER A 30 -2.21 3.27 19.99
N THR A 31 -1.84 3.36 21.27
CA THR A 31 -0.43 3.54 21.67
C THR A 31 0.48 2.42 21.13
N GLY A 32 -0.04 1.20 21.03
CA GLY A 32 0.68 0.08 20.44
C GLY A 32 0.98 0.31 18.95
N LEU A 33 -0.05 0.64 18.16
CA LEU A 33 0.14 0.89 16.73
C LEU A 33 1.05 2.08 16.45
N ARG A 34 0.93 3.18 17.21
CA ARG A 34 1.86 4.31 17.12
C ARG A 34 3.32 3.91 17.36
N LYS A 35 3.56 3.03 18.35
CA LYS A 35 4.91 2.53 18.65
C LYS A 35 5.44 1.69 17.49
N ASP A 36 4.62 0.82 16.92
CA ASP A 36 5.02 -0.05 15.81
C ASP A 36 5.33 0.76 14.55
N LEU A 37 4.50 1.77 14.22
CA LEU A 37 4.76 2.72 13.15
C LEU A 37 6.07 3.48 13.37
N LYS A 38 6.33 3.94 14.59
CA LYS A 38 7.59 4.61 14.95
C LYS A 38 8.80 3.68 14.78
N ASN A 39 8.68 2.41 15.19
CA ASN A 39 9.75 1.43 15.03
C ASN A 39 10.02 1.17 13.55
N TRP A 40 8.97 1.03 12.74
CA TRP A 40 9.11 0.90 11.29
C TRP A 40 9.85 2.10 10.71
N ASN A 41 9.42 3.34 11.02
CA ASN A 41 10.08 4.56 10.52
C ASN A 41 11.54 4.68 10.97
N SER A 42 11.90 4.19 12.15
CA SER A 42 13.29 4.25 12.62
C SER A 42 14.26 3.50 11.71
N VAL A 43 13.80 2.45 11.01
CA VAL A 43 14.59 1.76 9.99
C VAL A 43 14.83 2.68 8.80
N PHE A 44 13.79 3.39 8.36
CA PHE A 44 13.87 4.35 7.27
C PHE A 44 14.82 5.52 7.60
N ASP A 45 14.70 6.08 8.81
CA ASP A 45 15.58 7.13 9.31
C ASP A 45 17.04 6.66 9.36
N MET A 46 17.28 5.44 9.83
CA MET A 46 18.62 4.84 9.88
C MET A 46 19.24 4.70 8.49
N ILE A 47 18.48 4.25 7.49
CA ILE A 47 19.01 4.09 6.12
C ILE A 47 19.12 5.43 5.38
N SER A 48 18.40 6.48 5.78
CA SER A 48 18.53 7.80 5.14
C SER A 48 19.98 8.32 5.20
N ALA A 49 20.68 8.06 6.31
CA ALA A 49 22.09 8.38 6.50
C ALA A 49 23.04 7.54 5.63
N THR A 50 22.56 6.42 5.07
CA THR A 50 23.34 5.49 4.22
C THR A 50 23.01 5.64 2.73
N GLY A 51 22.28 6.68 2.34
CA GLY A 51 21.76 6.82 0.98
C GLY A 51 20.64 5.82 0.69
N PHE A 52 19.85 5.49 1.71
CA PHE A 52 18.72 4.56 1.70
C PHE A 52 19.09 3.13 1.31
N LYS A 53 20.25 2.69 1.77
CA LYS A 53 20.70 1.33 1.56
C LYS A 53 20.30 0.46 2.75
N PHE A 54 19.43 -0.51 2.49
CA PHE A 54 19.13 -1.57 3.45
C PHE A 54 20.35 -2.49 3.68
N SER A 55 20.40 -3.13 4.85
CA SER A 55 21.47 -4.06 5.20
C SER A 55 21.46 -5.33 4.34
N SER A 56 20.29 -5.72 3.82
CA SER A 56 20.11 -6.83 2.89
C SER A 56 18.76 -6.72 2.17
N ASP A 57 18.63 -7.43 1.06
CA ASP A 57 17.38 -7.58 0.30
C ASP A 57 16.25 -8.17 1.17
N GLU A 58 16.57 -9.08 2.09
CA GLU A 58 15.60 -9.68 3.01
C GLU A 58 15.02 -8.65 3.99
N VAL A 59 15.86 -7.76 4.53
CA VAL A 59 15.42 -6.68 5.41
C VAL A 59 14.58 -5.66 4.65
N GLU A 60 14.98 -5.33 3.42
CA GLU A 60 14.19 -4.46 2.55
C GLU A 60 12.82 -5.06 2.22
N LEU A 61 12.77 -6.33 1.83
CA LEU A 61 11.53 -7.03 1.54
C LEU A 61 10.59 -7.04 2.75
N GLN A 62 11.12 -7.39 3.92
CA GLN A 62 10.33 -7.42 5.15
C GLN A 62 9.81 -6.03 5.49
N HIS A 63 10.63 -4.99 5.35
CA HIS A 63 10.21 -3.61 5.59
C HIS A 63 9.06 -3.17 4.67
N ARG A 64 9.11 -3.55 3.38
CA ARG A 64 8.04 -3.33 2.40
C ARG A 64 6.74 -4.08 2.76
N ILE A 65 6.86 -5.34 3.20
CA ILE A 65 5.73 -6.16 3.66
C ILE A 65 5.08 -5.54 4.90
N ASP A 66 5.90 -5.16 5.88
CA ASP A 66 5.45 -4.56 7.14
C ASP A 66 4.67 -3.26 6.90
N ALA A 67 5.02 -2.50 5.86
CA ALA A 67 4.31 -1.27 5.51
C ALA A 67 2.83 -1.54 5.20
N PHE A 68 2.53 -2.61 4.46
CA PHE A 68 1.15 -3.02 4.16
C PHE A 68 0.42 -3.53 5.41
N LEU A 69 1.08 -4.36 6.23
CA LEU A 69 0.48 -4.91 7.45
C LEU A 69 0.17 -3.83 8.48
N LEU A 70 1.06 -2.85 8.65
CA LEU A 70 0.82 -1.68 9.49
C LEU A 70 -0.32 -0.83 8.93
N SER A 71 -0.34 -0.61 7.62
CA SER A 71 -1.44 0.10 6.95
C SER A 71 -2.80 -0.60 7.15
N ALA A 72 -2.84 -1.93 7.16
CA ALA A 72 -4.07 -2.68 7.41
C ALA A 72 -4.60 -2.44 8.83
N ARG A 73 -3.72 -2.44 9.83
CA ARG A 73 -4.07 -2.13 11.23
C ARG A 73 -4.58 -0.71 11.37
N VAL A 74 -3.90 0.23 10.72
CA VAL A 74 -4.30 1.62 10.64
C VAL A 74 -5.69 1.78 10.03
N GLN A 75 -5.97 1.11 8.90
CA GLN A 75 -7.28 1.15 8.25
C GLN A 75 -8.40 0.67 9.19
N ARG A 76 -8.12 -0.31 10.05
CA ARG A 76 -9.08 -0.80 11.06
C ARG A 76 -9.30 0.19 12.20
N GLU A 77 -8.25 0.84 12.69
CA GLU A 77 -8.35 1.77 13.81
C GLU A 77 -8.97 3.12 13.42
N LEU A 78 -8.74 3.60 12.20
CA LEU A 78 -9.33 4.85 11.71
C LEU A 78 -10.74 4.70 11.15
N GLY A 79 -11.20 3.47 10.92
CA GLY A 79 -12.55 3.20 10.46
C GLY A 79 -12.79 3.51 8.97
N PRO A 80 -14.04 3.39 8.52
CA PRO A 80 -14.40 3.40 7.09
C PRO A 80 -14.36 4.78 6.44
N SER A 81 -14.35 5.86 7.22
CA SER A 81 -14.33 7.24 6.72
C SER A 81 -12.98 7.69 6.18
N ILE A 82 -11.93 6.92 6.46
CA ILE A 82 -10.57 7.21 6.04
C ILE A 82 -10.07 6.08 5.13
N GLU A 83 -9.60 6.47 3.95
CA GLU A 83 -9.01 5.56 2.97
C GLU A 83 -7.50 5.52 3.11
N ILE A 84 -6.95 4.31 3.27
CA ILE A 84 -5.52 4.10 3.34
C ILE A 84 -5.00 3.53 2.01
N TRP A 85 -4.13 4.28 1.35
CA TRP A 85 -3.25 3.75 0.32
C TRP A 85 -1.89 3.30 0.93
N CYS A 86 -1.14 2.46 0.23
CA CYS A 86 0.21 2.07 0.60
C CYS A 86 1.03 1.73 -0.67
N ALA A 87 2.27 2.21 -0.72
CA ALA A 87 3.21 1.98 -1.81
C ALA A 87 4.49 1.30 -1.31
N ALA A 88 4.34 0.21 -0.53
CA ALA A 88 5.46 -0.53 0.06
C ALA A 88 6.41 0.35 0.92
N GLY A 89 5.88 1.38 1.58
CA GLY A 89 6.66 2.33 2.37
C GLY A 89 7.35 3.45 1.57
N GLY A 90 7.03 3.58 0.28
CA GLY A 90 7.69 4.50 -0.63
C GLY A 90 7.16 5.94 -0.67
N GLY A 91 5.90 6.16 -0.31
CA GLY A 91 5.27 7.49 -0.41
C GLY A 91 5.07 8.04 -1.83
N ASP A 92 4.74 9.34 -1.92
CA ASP A 92 4.45 10.05 -3.19
C ASP A 92 5.66 10.10 -4.14
N ASN A 93 6.88 10.04 -3.61
CA ASN A 93 8.13 10.03 -4.38
C ASN A 93 8.24 8.83 -5.34
N PHE A 94 7.40 7.80 -5.20
CA PHE A 94 7.34 6.66 -6.10
C PHE A 94 6.53 6.94 -7.38
N PHE A 95 5.70 7.98 -7.41
CA PHE A 95 4.76 8.26 -8.49
C PHE A 95 5.27 9.28 -9.53
N GLY A 96 6.39 9.96 -9.26
CA GLY A 96 7.01 10.89 -10.21
C GLY A 96 7.60 10.19 -11.44
N ALA A 97 7.72 10.93 -12.56
CA ALA A 97 8.37 10.47 -13.79
C ALA A 97 9.83 10.08 -13.52
N GLY A 98 10.06 8.79 -13.25
CA GLY A 98 11.33 8.30 -12.74
C GLY A 98 11.28 8.07 -11.25
N GLY A 99 10.29 7.31 -10.75
CA GLY A 99 10.18 6.84 -9.37
C GLY A 99 11.57 6.55 -8.85
N ARG A 100 12.15 7.54 -8.18
CA ARG A 100 13.53 7.45 -7.75
C ARG A 100 13.42 6.58 -6.54
N HIS A 101 13.70 5.30 -6.75
CA HIS A 101 14.55 4.67 -5.78
C HIS A 101 15.68 5.67 -5.47
N PRO A 102 16.05 5.87 -4.21
CA PRO A 102 17.14 6.78 -3.84
C PRO A 102 18.47 6.47 -4.57
N VAL A 103 18.53 5.32 -5.25
CA VAL A 103 19.48 5.02 -6.33
C VAL A 103 18.97 5.57 -7.68
N PRO A 104 19.60 6.63 -8.24
CA PRO A 104 19.23 7.14 -9.56
C PRO A 104 19.29 6.04 -10.63
N GLY A 105 18.20 5.84 -11.37
CA GLY A 105 18.13 4.93 -12.53
C GLY A 105 17.52 3.54 -12.28
N ALA A 106 17.20 3.18 -11.03
CA ALA A 106 16.49 1.94 -10.74
C ALA A 106 14.97 2.15 -10.84
N TRP A 107 14.36 1.65 -11.91
CA TRP A 107 12.90 1.49 -12.03
C TRP A 107 12.52 0.08 -11.58
N TYR A 108 11.81 -0.02 -10.47
CA TYR A 108 11.10 -1.26 -10.12
C TYR A 108 9.75 -1.26 -10.83
N PRO A 109 9.36 -2.36 -11.51
CA PRO A 109 7.98 -2.56 -11.94
C PRO A 109 7.04 -2.32 -10.75
N GLN A 110 5.98 -1.56 -11.01
CA GLN A 110 5.04 -1.13 -9.99
C GLN A 110 3.74 -1.91 -10.21
N ILE A 111 3.47 -2.89 -9.36
CA ILE A 111 2.36 -3.83 -9.48
C ILE A 111 1.17 -3.35 -8.67
N LEU A 112 0.20 -2.80 -9.37
CA LEU A 112 -0.97 -2.19 -8.79
C LEU A 112 -2.09 -3.21 -8.55
N VAL A 113 -2.48 -3.30 -7.27
CA VAL A 113 -3.59 -4.11 -6.77
C VAL A 113 -4.85 -3.26 -6.69
N ARG A 114 -5.81 -3.53 -7.59
CA ARG A 114 -7.10 -2.82 -7.70
C ARG A 114 -8.29 -3.73 -7.43
N THR A 115 -9.40 -3.13 -7.03
CA THR A 115 -10.69 -3.79 -6.74
C THR A 115 -11.58 -3.96 -7.97
N ALA A 116 -11.50 -3.04 -8.95
CA ALA A 116 -12.41 -2.97 -10.10
C ALA A 116 -12.17 -4.06 -11.16
N GLU A 117 -11.50 -5.16 -10.80
CA GLU A 117 -10.94 -6.14 -11.71
C GLU A 117 -11.39 -7.54 -11.30
N ALA A 118 -11.71 -8.38 -12.29
CA ALA A 118 -12.12 -9.75 -12.02
C ALA A 118 -10.91 -10.66 -11.74
N GLY A 119 -11.08 -11.61 -10.82
CA GLY A 119 -10.11 -12.68 -10.57
C GLY A 119 -8.76 -12.18 -10.07
N THR A 120 -7.69 -12.47 -10.80
CA THR A 120 -6.29 -12.32 -10.35
C THR A 120 -5.48 -11.29 -11.15
N ALA A 121 -6.15 -10.48 -11.97
CA ALA A 121 -5.49 -9.46 -12.78
C ALA A 121 -4.72 -8.45 -11.91
N LEU A 122 -3.54 -8.03 -12.33
CA LEU A 122 -2.73 -6.98 -11.72
C LEU A 122 -2.34 -5.99 -12.80
N PHE A 123 -1.81 -4.81 -12.45
CA PHE A 123 -1.46 -3.79 -13.43
C PHE A 123 -0.05 -3.29 -13.22
N ASP A 124 0.72 -3.17 -14.29
CA ASP A 124 1.92 -2.34 -14.23
C ASP A 124 1.49 -0.87 -14.22
N TRP A 125 1.95 -0.10 -13.23
CA TRP A 125 1.64 1.32 -13.06
C TRP A 125 2.49 2.23 -13.98
N ALA A 126 3.35 1.66 -14.83
CA ALA A 126 4.05 2.46 -15.84
C ALA A 126 3.07 3.38 -16.61
N PRO A 127 3.41 4.67 -16.86
CA PRO A 127 2.50 5.66 -17.48
C PRO A 127 2.03 5.32 -18.91
N ARG A 128 2.35 4.13 -19.42
CA ARG A 128 1.92 3.58 -20.71
C ARG A 128 1.40 2.15 -20.63
N ALA A 129 1.42 1.50 -19.47
CA ALA A 129 0.93 0.14 -19.33
C ALA A 129 -0.61 0.16 -19.30
N LYS A 130 -1.19 -0.31 -20.41
CA LYS A 130 -2.65 -0.40 -20.61
C LYS A 130 -3.20 -1.81 -20.39
N SER A 131 -2.31 -2.79 -20.22
CA SER A 131 -2.70 -4.20 -20.21
C SER A 131 -2.51 -4.78 -18.80
N PRO A 132 -3.49 -5.50 -18.27
CA PRO A 132 -3.31 -6.25 -17.05
C PRO A 132 -2.19 -7.28 -17.22
N VAL A 133 -1.39 -7.46 -16.18
CA VAL A 133 -0.49 -8.60 -16.01
C VAL A 133 -1.21 -9.67 -15.18
N THR A 134 -1.03 -10.94 -15.54
CA THR A 134 -1.65 -12.04 -14.81
C THR A 134 -0.85 -12.40 -13.56
N ALA A 135 -1.49 -13.03 -12.58
CA ALA A 135 -0.82 -13.60 -11.41
C ALA A 135 0.36 -14.52 -11.77
N GLU A 136 0.25 -15.28 -12.88
CA GLU A 136 1.32 -16.14 -13.38
C GLU A 136 2.51 -15.35 -13.90
N GLN A 137 2.26 -14.24 -14.60
CA GLN A 137 3.30 -13.37 -15.16
C GLN A 137 4.14 -12.66 -14.10
N VAL A 138 3.59 -12.46 -12.91
CA VAL A 138 4.31 -11.91 -11.75
C VAL A 138 4.65 -12.98 -10.70
N HIS A 139 4.49 -14.26 -11.05
CA HIS A 139 4.85 -15.40 -10.21
C HIS A 139 4.18 -15.44 -8.83
N LEU A 140 2.91 -15.03 -8.73
CA LEU A 140 2.15 -15.21 -7.49
C LEU A 140 2.02 -16.69 -7.13
N ARG A 141 2.13 -17.01 -5.85
CA ARG A 141 1.75 -18.31 -5.32
C ARG A 141 0.25 -18.52 -5.53
N PRO A 142 -0.21 -19.77 -5.77
CA PRO A 142 -1.63 -20.06 -5.92
C PRO A 142 -2.48 -19.58 -4.74
N SER A 143 -1.95 -19.68 -3.51
CA SER A 143 -2.63 -19.19 -2.30
C SER A 143 -2.86 -17.69 -2.32
N THR A 144 -1.87 -16.91 -2.76
CA THR A 144 -1.96 -15.44 -2.86
C THR A 144 -2.98 -15.05 -3.93
N ALA A 145 -2.95 -15.75 -5.08
CA ALA A 145 -3.90 -15.53 -6.16
C ALA A 145 -5.35 -15.82 -5.73
N THR A 146 -5.59 -16.89 -4.97
CA THR A 146 -6.90 -17.20 -4.38
C THR A 146 -7.37 -16.10 -3.45
N LYS A 147 -6.53 -15.66 -2.49
CA LYS A 147 -6.88 -14.58 -1.56
C LYS A 147 -7.18 -13.25 -2.27
N LEU A 148 -6.44 -12.94 -3.34
CA LEU A 148 -6.69 -11.77 -4.17
C LEU A 148 -8.08 -11.82 -4.83
N ALA A 149 -8.45 -12.96 -5.39
CA ALA A 149 -9.77 -13.14 -5.99
C ALA A 149 -10.90 -13.10 -4.93
N GLU A 150 -10.69 -13.70 -3.77
CA GLU A 150 -11.65 -13.67 -2.65
C GLU A 150 -11.85 -12.26 -2.12
N TRP A 151 -10.77 -11.51 -1.88
CA TRP A 151 -10.82 -10.13 -1.46
C TRP A 151 -11.59 -9.24 -2.45
N ARG A 152 -11.37 -9.41 -3.75
CA ARG A 152 -12.13 -8.68 -4.79
C ARG A 152 -13.62 -8.98 -4.74
N SER A 153 -13.97 -10.25 -4.53
CA SER A 153 -15.37 -10.64 -4.33
C SER A 153 -15.94 -9.94 -3.10
N GLN A 154 -15.22 -9.89 -1.97
CA GLN A 154 -15.66 -9.18 -0.76
C GLN A 154 -15.82 -7.68 -1.00
N MET A 155 -14.89 -7.03 -1.69
CA MET A 155 -14.99 -5.60 -2.03
C MET A 155 -16.21 -5.30 -2.89
N LEU A 156 -16.55 -6.14 -3.88
CA LEU A 156 -17.77 -5.96 -4.68
C LEU A 156 -19.03 -5.97 -3.82
N HIS A 157 -19.10 -6.84 -2.81
CA HIS A 157 -20.23 -6.89 -1.87
C HIS A 157 -20.23 -5.68 -0.92
N ALA A 158 -19.06 -5.27 -0.44
CA ALA A 158 -18.92 -4.12 0.47
C ALA A 158 -19.15 -2.76 -0.22
N THR A 159 -19.09 -2.72 -1.56
CA THR A 159 -19.42 -1.53 -2.37
C THR A 159 -20.91 -1.39 -2.70
N MET A 160 -21.78 -2.22 -2.13
CA MET A 160 -23.23 -2.00 -2.20
C MET A 160 -23.60 -0.68 -1.48
N PRO A 161 -24.53 0.14 -2.01
CA PRO A 161 -24.81 1.49 -1.49
C PRO A 161 -25.07 1.56 0.02
N GLU A 162 -25.74 0.57 0.57
CA GLU A 162 -26.05 0.44 2.00
C GLU A 162 -24.84 0.08 2.89
N GLN A 163 -23.73 -0.37 2.30
CA GLN A 163 -22.52 -0.80 2.99
C GLN A 163 -21.32 0.12 2.75
N ILE A 164 -21.39 1.01 1.75
CA ILE A 164 -20.33 1.99 1.48
C ILE A 164 -20.13 2.88 2.71
N GLY A 165 -18.88 3.01 3.18
CA GLY A 165 -18.58 3.78 4.38
C GLY A 165 -18.94 3.05 5.68
N GLY A 166 -19.32 1.77 5.63
CA GLY A 166 -19.59 0.92 6.79
C GLY A 166 -18.39 0.05 7.21
N LEU A 167 -18.51 -0.62 8.37
CA LEU A 167 -17.46 -1.50 8.93
C LEU A 167 -17.04 -2.64 7.99
N ALA A 168 -17.97 -3.19 7.21
CA ALA A 168 -17.65 -4.20 6.21
C ALA A 168 -16.72 -3.67 5.11
N HIS A 169 -16.92 -2.41 4.69
CA HIS A 169 -16.06 -1.75 3.71
C HIS A 169 -14.68 -1.44 4.28
N MET A 170 -14.59 -0.99 5.54
CA MET A 170 -13.32 -0.84 6.26
C MET A 170 -12.55 -2.17 6.33
N GLU A 171 -13.19 -3.25 6.76
CA GLU A 171 -12.52 -4.54 6.91
C GLU A 171 -12.06 -5.09 5.55
N ALA A 172 -12.89 -4.95 4.51
CA ALA A 172 -12.50 -5.34 3.17
C ALA A 172 -11.29 -4.55 2.66
N ARG A 173 -11.15 -3.25 2.98
CA ARG A 173 -9.93 -2.48 2.67
C ARG A 173 -8.71 -2.96 3.44
N ALA A 174 -8.87 -3.28 4.73
CA ALA A 174 -7.78 -3.81 5.56
C ALA A 174 -7.28 -5.17 5.04
N ILE A 175 -8.20 -6.07 4.68
CA ILE A 175 -7.87 -7.34 4.03
C ILE A 175 -7.13 -7.11 2.71
N GLY A 176 -7.52 -6.09 1.94
CA GLY A 176 -6.84 -5.73 0.69
C GLY A 176 -5.37 -5.35 0.89
N LEU A 177 -5.06 -4.65 1.98
CA LEU A 177 -3.68 -4.33 2.36
C LEU A 177 -2.91 -5.59 2.76
N GLU A 178 -3.51 -6.51 3.51
CA GLU A 178 -2.89 -7.80 3.88
C GLU A 178 -2.60 -8.67 2.66
N VAL A 179 -3.56 -8.77 1.73
CA VAL A 179 -3.37 -9.45 0.45
C VAL A 179 -2.26 -8.79 -0.36
N THR A 180 -2.18 -7.46 -0.35
CA THR A 180 -1.11 -6.73 -1.05
C THR A 180 0.26 -7.01 -0.42
N ALA A 181 0.33 -7.22 0.89
CA ALA A 181 1.55 -7.66 1.57
C ALA A 181 2.01 -9.05 1.07
N GLU A 182 1.07 -9.98 0.85
CA GLU A 182 1.38 -11.29 0.27
C GLU A 182 1.79 -11.18 -1.20
N VAL A 183 1.18 -10.28 -1.97
CA VAL A 183 1.62 -9.96 -3.33
C VAL A 183 3.05 -9.42 -3.32
N GLN A 184 3.38 -8.48 -2.43
CA GLN A 184 4.74 -7.94 -2.28
C GLN A 184 5.76 -9.03 -1.93
N GLN A 185 5.37 -9.97 -1.08
CA GLN A 185 6.21 -11.12 -0.74
C GLN A 185 6.51 -11.99 -1.98
N ASP A 186 5.50 -12.25 -2.81
CA ASP A 186 5.63 -13.12 -3.98
C ASP A 186 6.45 -12.48 -5.10
N ILE A 187 6.24 -11.18 -5.37
CA ILE A 187 6.97 -10.45 -6.42
C ILE A 187 8.41 -10.08 -5.99
N GLY A 188 8.71 -10.15 -4.70
CA GLY A 188 10.03 -9.89 -4.12
C GLY A 188 10.49 -8.43 -4.23
N ILE A 189 11.76 -8.17 -3.93
CA ILE A 189 12.33 -6.81 -3.95
C ILE A 189 12.49 -6.22 -5.36
N GLY A 190 12.46 -7.08 -6.39
CA GLY A 190 12.60 -6.69 -7.79
C GLY A 190 11.37 -5.97 -8.35
N SER A 191 10.30 -5.82 -7.56
CA SER A 191 9.09 -5.07 -7.90
C SER A 191 8.47 -4.46 -6.63
N ASN A 192 7.55 -3.51 -6.81
CA ASN A 192 6.79 -2.92 -5.71
C ASN A 192 5.31 -3.10 -5.93
N ALA A 193 4.61 -3.59 -4.92
CA ALA A 193 3.17 -3.61 -4.93
C ALA A 193 2.63 -2.21 -4.59
N LEU A 194 1.46 -1.87 -5.12
CA LEU A 194 0.75 -0.62 -4.84
C LEU A 194 -0.71 -0.92 -4.49
N PHE A 195 -1.22 -0.27 -3.45
CA PHE A 195 -2.61 -0.35 -3.01
C PHE A 195 -3.19 1.06 -2.81
N PHE A 196 -4.38 1.33 -3.33
CA PHE A 196 -5.00 2.67 -3.29
C PHE A 196 -6.36 2.68 -2.58
N GLY A 197 -6.43 2.19 -1.35
CA GLY A 197 -7.71 2.17 -0.59
C GLY A 197 -8.82 1.33 -1.24
N GLY A 198 -8.46 0.49 -2.22
CA GLY A 198 -9.41 -0.20 -3.08
C GLY A 198 -10.08 0.69 -4.15
N GLY A 199 -9.52 1.84 -4.48
CA GLY A 199 -9.93 2.71 -5.59
C GLY A 199 -9.11 2.48 -6.86
N ASN A 200 -9.47 3.19 -7.93
CA ASN A 200 -8.74 3.21 -9.19
C ASN A 200 -8.01 4.57 -9.31
N PRO A 201 -6.70 4.65 -9.03
CA PRO A 201 -5.97 5.91 -9.16
C PRO A 201 -6.02 6.38 -10.62
N GLN A 202 -6.56 7.58 -10.85
CA GLN A 202 -6.50 8.21 -12.16
C GLN A 202 -5.07 8.68 -12.39
N ALA A 203 -4.37 8.09 -13.36
CA ALA A 203 -3.15 8.68 -13.90
C ALA A 203 -3.55 9.98 -14.60
N SER A 204 -3.12 11.12 -14.04
CA SER A 204 -3.26 12.44 -14.66
C SER A 204 -2.35 12.59 -15.88
#